data_AF-A0A2D0B583-F1
#
_entry.id   AF-A0A2D0B583-F1
#
_cell.length_a   1.000
_cell.length_b   1.000
_cell.length_c   1.000
_cell.angle_alpha   90.00
_cell.angle_beta   90.00
_cell.angle_gamma   90.00
#
_symmetry.space_group_name_H-M   'P 1'
#
loop_
_entity.id
_entity.type
_entity.pdbx_description
1 polymer ?
#
loop_
_entity_poly.entity_id
_entity_poly.type
_entity_poly.pdbx_seq_one_letter_code
_entity_poly.pdbx_strand_id
1 'polypeptide(L)'
;MKKYLLAVLFLMANIGSTPANATTISSTLNADNIFQLYVSTSNNTLGTLVGSGDTWGNTYNFTSQLTAGVTNFLHIVVNNVGGPGGLLGAFTLSDTSFVFANGTQTLLTGDAGITQNLSGFGSAGNATVSEGANGVGPWGTRSGYDQLVPQWIWNYYSNNGDDRNTVYFSASILVPSAVPEPGSIALLGLGLLALLAWRKRKEQMSA
;
A
#
# COMPACT_ATOMS: atom_id res chain seq x y z
N MET A 1 2.49 -17.05 -54.91
CA MET A 1 2.11 -16.08 -53.86
C MET A 1 1.93 -16.76 -52.49
N LYS A 2 2.92 -17.52 -52.01
CA LYS A 2 2.85 -18.30 -50.75
C LYS A 2 3.98 -17.99 -49.75
N LYS A 3 4.80 -16.96 -50.01
CA LYS A 3 6.03 -16.69 -49.25
C LYS A 3 5.95 -15.49 -48.28
N TYR A 4 4.81 -14.82 -48.19
CA TYR A 4 4.67 -13.61 -47.35
C TYR A 4 3.83 -13.80 -46.08
N LEU A 5 3.26 -14.99 -45.83
CA LEU A 5 2.33 -15.17 -44.69
C LEU A 5 3.03 -15.50 -43.36
N LEU A 6 4.32 -15.85 -43.36
CA LEU A 6 5.05 -16.23 -42.14
C LEU A 6 5.68 -15.03 -41.40
N ALA A 7 5.78 -13.86 -42.04
CA ALA A 7 6.48 -12.71 -41.47
C ALA A 7 5.61 -11.85 -40.53
N VAL A 8 4.28 -12.04 -40.52
CA VAL A 8 3.36 -11.19 -39.73
C VAL A 8 3.13 -11.74 -38.31
N LEU A 9 3.40 -13.03 -38.04
CA LEU A 9 3.17 -13.63 -36.72
C LEU A 9 4.29 -13.36 -35.69
N PHE A 10 5.47 -12.90 -36.12
CA PHE A 10 6.61 -12.66 -35.24
C PHE A 10 6.80 -11.19 -34.83
N LEU A 11 5.96 -10.27 -35.30
CA LEU A 11 6.16 -8.83 -35.06
C LEU A 11 5.39 -8.27 -33.85
N MET A 12 4.59 -9.08 -33.13
CA MET A 12 3.82 -8.61 -31.96
C MET A 12 4.40 -9.02 -30.59
N ALA A 13 5.59 -9.62 -30.54
CA ALA A 13 6.18 -10.13 -29.29
C ALA A 13 7.15 -9.15 -28.58
N ASN A 14 7.28 -7.91 -29.04
CA ASN A 14 8.10 -6.88 -28.38
C ASN A 14 7.23 -5.70 -27.96
N ILE A 15 6.27 -5.95 -27.06
CA ILE A 15 5.81 -4.89 -26.18
C ILE A 15 6.98 -4.69 -25.20
N GLY A 16 7.84 -3.72 -25.49
CA GLY A 16 8.96 -3.38 -24.62
C GLY A 16 8.42 -3.13 -23.21
N SER A 17 8.89 -3.91 -22.23
CA SER A 17 8.66 -3.62 -20.83
C SER A 17 9.36 -2.31 -20.54
N THR A 18 8.60 -1.22 -20.49
CA THR A 18 9.09 0.01 -19.87
C THR A 18 9.49 -0.34 -18.45
N PRO A 19 10.64 0.16 -17.95
CA PRO A 19 10.97 -0.03 -16.55
C PRO A 19 9.84 0.59 -15.74
N ALA A 20 9.07 -0.24 -15.02
CA ALA A 20 8.09 0.27 -14.09
C ALA A 20 8.86 1.08 -13.04
N ASN A 21 8.46 2.34 -12.84
CA ASN A 21 8.97 3.10 -11.71
C ASN A 21 8.57 2.36 -10.43
N ALA A 22 9.50 2.26 -9.47
CA ALA A 22 9.18 1.63 -8.20
C ALA A 22 8.06 2.41 -7.52
N THR A 23 6.97 1.74 -7.15
CA THR A 23 5.90 2.35 -6.37
C THR A 23 6.49 2.88 -5.07
N THR A 24 6.13 4.12 -4.74
CA THR A 24 6.53 4.75 -3.48
C THR A 24 5.35 4.85 -2.54
N ILE A 25 5.62 4.64 -1.25
CA ILE A 25 4.73 5.03 -0.16
C ILE A 25 5.19 6.38 0.39
N SER A 26 4.25 7.31 0.51
CA SER A 26 4.42 8.55 1.26
C SER A 26 3.74 8.41 2.61
N SER A 27 4.43 8.86 3.67
CA SER A 27 3.98 8.73 5.06
C SER A 27 4.04 10.09 5.75
N THR A 28 2.94 10.50 6.35
CA THR A 28 2.84 11.69 7.23
C THR A 28 2.51 11.24 8.63
N LEU A 29 3.33 11.58 9.62
CA LEU A 29 3.29 10.99 10.96
C LEU A 29 3.48 12.02 12.08
N ASN A 30 2.75 11.83 13.17
CA ASN A 30 3.02 12.34 14.51
C ASN A 30 2.92 11.15 15.48
N ALA A 31 3.74 11.14 16.53
CA ALA A 31 3.62 10.12 17.57
C ALA A 31 3.96 10.70 18.94
N ASP A 32 3.32 10.17 19.98
CA ASP A 32 3.59 10.49 21.36
C ASP A 32 4.28 9.30 22.06
N ASN A 33 5.58 9.32 22.34
CA ASN A 33 6.52 10.43 22.15
C ASN A 33 7.45 10.25 20.94
N ILE A 34 8.04 9.05 20.80
CA ILE A 34 9.11 8.78 19.83
C ILE A 34 8.64 7.69 18.88
N PHE A 35 8.93 7.81 17.59
CA PHE A 35 8.65 6.74 16.63
C PHE A 35 9.81 6.47 15.68
N GLN A 36 9.82 5.25 15.16
CA GLN A 36 10.65 4.81 14.05
C GLN A 36 9.77 4.12 13.01
N LEU A 37 9.93 4.50 11.75
CA LEU A 37 9.19 4.00 10.60
C LEU A 37 10.09 3.11 9.75
N TYR A 38 9.58 1.94 9.37
CA TYR A 38 10.26 0.94 8.57
C TYR A 38 9.37 0.42 7.44
N VAL A 39 10.01 -0.05 6.37
CA VAL A 39 9.37 -0.84 5.30
C VAL A 39 10.05 -2.20 5.22
N SER A 40 9.25 -3.27 5.28
CA SER A 40 9.71 -4.66 5.29
C SER A 40 9.01 -5.49 4.21
N THR A 41 9.63 -6.56 3.73
CA THR A 41 8.98 -7.59 2.90
C THR A 41 8.52 -8.79 3.73
N SER A 42 8.60 -8.69 5.07
CA SER A 42 8.22 -9.73 6.01
C SER A 42 7.53 -9.11 7.22
N ASN A 43 6.37 -9.65 7.60
CA ASN A 43 5.65 -9.16 8.78
C ASN A 43 6.34 -9.52 10.10
N ASN A 44 7.35 -10.40 10.06
CA ASN A 44 7.99 -10.97 11.24
C ASN A 44 9.36 -10.38 11.52
N THR A 45 9.87 -9.55 10.62
CA THR A 45 11.20 -8.96 10.72
C THR A 45 11.08 -7.46 10.51
N LEU A 46 11.73 -6.71 11.39
CA LEU A 46 11.86 -5.27 11.23
C LEU A 46 12.50 -4.96 9.88
N GLY A 47 11.92 -4.00 9.18
CA GLY A 47 12.32 -3.63 7.83
C GLY A 47 13.55 -2.72 7.75
N THR A 48 13.71 -2.08 6.60
CA THR A 48 14.67 -0.99 6.42
C THR A 48 14.11 0.28 7.06
N LEU A 49 14.93 0.98 7.85
CA LEU A 49 14.54 2.25 8.47
C LEU A 49 14.31 3.30 7.37
N VAL A 50 13.12 3.90 7.38
CA VAL A 50 12.73 5.00 6.50
C VAL A 50 12.95 6.34 7.19
N GLY A 51 12.63 6.42 8.49
CA GLY A 51 12.76 7.67 9.25
C GLY A 51 12.30 7.55 10.70
N SER A 52 12.41 8.64 11.44
CA SER A 52 12.04 8.71 12.86
C SER A 52 11.62 10.12 13.25
N GLY A 53 10.91 10.22 14.37
CA GLY A 53 10.59 11.47 15.03
C GLY A 53 10.48 11.28 16.54
N ASP A 54 10.53 12.36 17.30
CA ASP A 54 10.73 12.35 18.75
C ASP A 54 9.75 13.22 19.53
N THR A 55 8.74 13.78 18.86
CA THR A 55 7.70 14.58 19.49
C THR A 55 6.42 14.57 18.68
N TRP A 56 5.28 14.52 19.38
CA TRP A 56 3.95 14.66 18.79
C TRP A 56 3.70 16.07 18.24
N GLY A 57 4.45 17.07 18.72
CA GLY A 57 4.30 18.46 18.30
C GLY A 57 4.63 18.70 16.82
N ASN A 58 5.56 17.91 16.27
CA ASN A 58 6.06 18.03 14.91
C ASN A 58 5.44 16.95 14.01
N THR A 59 5.03 17.36 12.81
CA THR A 59 4.57 16.44 11.78
C THR A 59 5.72 16.11 10.84
N TYR A 60 5.98 14.81 10.67
CA TYR A 60 7.09 14.29 9.89
C TYR A 60 6.59 13.68 8.58
N ASN A 61 7.31 13.92 7.49
CA ASN A 61 6.98 13.40 6.17
C ASN A 61 8.12 12.55 5.63
N PHE A 62 7.79 11.36 5.12
CA PHE A 62 8.76 10.43 4.56
C PHE A 62 8.25 9.85 3.24
N THR A 63 9.19 9.37 2.43
CA THR A 63 8.91 8.59 1.23
C THR A 63 9.84 7.38 1.19
N SER A 64 9.32 6.21 0.82
CA SER A 64 10.10 5.00 0.60
C SER A 64 9.62 4.28 -0.64
N GLN A 65 10.53 3.60 -1.33
CA GLN A 65 10.17 2.66 -2.39
C GLN A 65 9.68 1.34 -1.79
N LEU A 66 8.75 0.68 -2.49
CA LEU A 66 8.27 -0.66 -2.19
C LEU A 66 8.99 -1.70 -3.05
N THR A 67 9.15 -2.90 -2.52
CA THR A 67 9.73 -4.01 -3.28
C THR A 67 8.65 -4.57 -4.21
N ALA A 68 8.86 -4.47 -5.52
CA ALA A 68 7.93 -4.93 -6.54
C ALA A 68 7.64 -6.45 -6.43
N GLY A 69 6.40 -6.84 -6.74
CA GLY A 69 6.01 -8.24 -6.89
C GLY A 69 5.89 -9.05 -5.60
N VAL A 70 6.11 -8.45 -4.43
CA VAL A 70 5.96 -9.10 -3.11
C VAL A 70 5.11 -8.25 -2.18
N THR A 71 4.47 -8.88 -1.19
CA THR A 71 3.82 -8.12 -0.12
C THR A 71 4.85 -7.33 0.66
N ASN A 72 4.59 -6.04 0.84
CA ASN A 72 5.36 -5.17 1.71
C ASN A 72 4.57 -4.92 3.01
N PHE A 73 5.28 -4.50 4.05
CA PHE A 73 4.72 -4.18 5.35
C PHE A 73 5.26 -2.83 5.81
N LEU A 74 4.34 -1.98 6.23
CA LEU A 74 4.63 -0.78 6.97
C LEU A 74 4.76 -1.15 8.45
N HIS A 75 5.92 -0.88 9.05
CA HIS A 75 6.19 -1.16 10.46
C HIS A 75 6.51 0.14 11.16
N ILE A 76 5.80 0.44 12.25
CA ILE A 76 6.02 1.63 13.06
C ILE A 76 6.21 1.20 14.50
N VAL A 77 7.34 1.55 15.08
CA VAL A 77 7.59 1.37 16.51
C VAL A 77 7.37 2.71 17.17
N VAL A 78 6.43 2.80 18.11
CA VAL A 78 6.21 4.00 18.91
C VAL A 78 6.57 3.70 20.36
N ASN A 79 7.42 4.53 20.94
CA ASN A 79 7.82 4.46 22.34
C ASN A 79 7.22 5.65 23.09
N ASN A 80 6.26 5.36 23.96
CA ASN A 80 5.72 6.31 24.93
C ASN A 80 6.57 6.25 26.21
N VAL A 81 7.22 7.36 26.54
CA VAL A 81 8.09 7.53 27.72
C VAL A 81 7.41 8.26 28.87
N GLY A 82 6.15 8.68 28.69
CA GLY A 82 5.31 9.26 29.74
C GLY A 82 4.15 10.07 29.15
N GLY A 83 3.06 10.16 29.91
CA GLY A 83 1.83 10.80 29.45
C GLY A 83 1.02 9.91 28.49
N PRO A 84 -0.04 10.47 27.88
CA PRO A 84 -0.83 9.78 26.86
C PRO A 84 0.02 9.30 25.69
N GLY A 85 -0.15 8.04 25.29
CA GLY A 85 0.47 7.48 24.09
C GLY A 85 -0.42 7.65 22.87
N GLY A 86 0.18 7.82 21.69
CA GLY A 86 -0.60 7.95 20.47
C GLY A 86 0.23 7.89 19.19
N LEU A 87 -0.40 7.38 18.13
CA LEU A 87 0.09 7.48 16.76
C LEU A 87 -0.98 8.16 15.90
N LEU A 88 -0.58 9.16 15.13
CA LEU A 88 -1.40 9.82 14.12
C LEU A 88 -0.68 9.71 12.77
N GLY A 89 -1.37 9.21 11.75
CA GLY A 89 -0.70 8.88 10.50
C GLY A 89 -1.60 8.85 9.27
N ALA A 90 -1.01 9.23 8.14
CA ALA A 90 -1.59 9.07 6.82
C ALA A 90 -0.55 8.49 5.87
N PHE A 91 -0.97 7.51 5.06
CA PHE A 91 -0.10 6.79 4.14
C PHE A 91 -0.75 6.73 2.76
N THR A 92 -0.01 7.09 1.71
CA THR A 92 -0.51 7.09 0.33
C THR A 92 0.46 6.39 -0.62
N LEU A 93 -0.09 5.65 -1.57
CA LEU A 93 0.68 4.99 -2.63
C LEU A 93 0.72 5.85 -3.90
N SER A 94 1.87 5.89 -4.59
CA SER A 94 2.06 6.69 -5.81
C SER A 94 1.28 6.20 -7.03
N ASP A 95 0.92 4.92 -7.04
CA ASP A 95 0.26 4.25 -8.15
C ASP A 95 -0.48 3.00 -7.66
N THR A 96 -1.16 2.31 -8.58
CA THR A 96 -2.05 1.17 -8.29
C THR A 96 -1.39 -0.21 -8.36
N SER A 97 -0.05 -0.29 -8.45
CA SER A 97 0.66 -1.58 -8.44
C SER A 97 0.61 -2.27 -7.08
N PHE A 98 0.26 -1.50 -6.04
CA PHE A 98 0.03 -1.93 -4.67
C PHE A 98 -1.29 -1.38 -4.16
N VAL A 99 -1.81 -2.03 -3.12
CA VAL A 99 -3.00 -1.63 -2.38
C VAL A 99 -2.79 -1.92 -0.89
N PHE A 100 -3.32 -1.08 0.01
CA PHE A 100 -3.34 -1.42 1.43
C PHE A 100 -4.29 -2.59 1.71
N ALA A 101 -4.14 -3.26 2.85
CA ALA A 101 -4.98 -4.40 3.24
C ALA A 101 -6.49 -4.09 3.31
N ASN A 102 -6.86 -2.82 3.47
CA ASN A 102 -8.25 -2.33 3.43
C ASN A 102 -8.77 -2.09 1.99
N GLY A 103 -7.97 -2.38 0.96
CA GLY A 103 -8.35 -2.26 -0.44
C GLY A 103 -8.22 -0.84 -1.02
N THR A 104 -7.56 0.09 -0.33
CA THR A 104 -7.44 1.49 -0.78
C THR A 104 -6.00 1.88 -1.13
N GLN A 105 -5.85 3.04 -1.77
CA GLN A 105 -4.56 3.71 -2.02
C GLN A 105 -4.11 4.64 -0.90
N THR A 106 -4.99 4.86 0.08
CA THR A 106 -4.77 5.74 1.23
C THR A 106 -5.18 5.00 2.49
N LEU A 107 -4.26 4.87 3.43
CA LEU A 107 -4.52 4.31 4.76
C LEU A 107 -4.32 5.40 5.81
N LEU A 108 -5.34 5.65 6.62
CA LEU A 108 -5.26 6.57 7.74
C LEU A 108 -5.22 5.80 9.06
N THR A 109 -4.56 6.37 10.07
CA THR A 109 -4.75 5.88 11.43
C THR A 109 -6.21 6.07 11.83
N GLY A 110 -6.83 5.02 12.35
CA GLY A 110 -8.28 4.94 12.59
C GLY A 110 -9.05 4.11 11.55
N ASP A 111 -8.47 3.88 10.37
CA ASP A 111 -9.02 2.93 9.41
C ASP A 111 -8.78 1.49 9.85
N ALA A 112 -9.60 0.57 9.35
CA ALA A 112 -9.25 -0.85 9.37
C ALA A 112 -7.96 -1.07 8.54
N GLY A 113 -7.13 -2.04 8.95
CA GLY A 113 -5.92 -2.43 8.21
C GLY A 113 -4.60 -2.12 8.92
N ILE A 114 -4.63 -1.33 10.00
CA ILE A 114 -3.53 -1.19 10.95
C ILE A 114 -3.79 -2.10 12.14
N THR A 115 -2.77 -2.84 12.55
CA THR A 115 -2.78 -3.69 13.75
C THR A 115 -1.67 -3.26 14.69
N GLN A 116 -1.78 -3.61 15.96
CA GLN A 116 -0.76 -3.32 16.98
C GLN A 116 -0.38 -4.52 17.83
N ASN A 117 0.83 -4.52 18.37
CA ASN A 117 1.30 -5.51 19.34
C ASN A 117 2.28 -4.86 20.34
N LEU A 118 2.47 -5.47 21.52
CA LEU A 118 3.40 -5.01 22.56
C LEU A 118 4.71 -5.80 22.64
N SER A 119 4.75 -7.00 22.06
CA SER A 119 5.92 -7.89 22.09
C SER A 119 6.77 -7.84 20.82
N GLY A 120 6.34 -7.10 19.80
CA GLY A 120 7.07 -6.96 18.53
C GLY A 120 6.28 -7.40 17.30
N PHE A 121 6.98 -7.44 16.17
CA PHE A 121 6.44 -7.88 14.88
C PHE A 121 6.35 -9.42 14.78
N GLY A 122 5.51 -9.91 13.87
CA GLY A 122 5.34 -11.34 13.59
C GLY A 122 4.37 -12.10 14.51
N SER A 123 3.93 -11.48 15.61
CA SER A 123 2.83 -11.98 16.43
C SER A 123 1.48 -11.57 15.82
N ALA A 124 0.40 -12.26 16.20
CA ALA A 124 -0.94 -11.84 15.82
C ALA A 124 -1.18 -10.40 16.31
N GLY A 125 -1.48 -9.50 15.39
CA GLY A 125 -1.78 -8.10 15.70
C GLY A 125 -3.18 -7.98 16.29
N ASN A 126 -3.32 -7.14 17.31
CA ASN A 126 -4.62 -6.72 17.82
C ASN A 126 -5.12 -5.52 17.04
N ALA A 127 -6.43 -5.30 17.08
CA ALA A 127 -7.00 -4.03 16.62
C ALA A 127 -6.43 -2.86 17.45
N THR A 128 -6.30 -1.71 16.80
CA THR A 128 -5.93 -0.46 17.45
C THR A 128 -7.14 0.16 18.12
N VAL A 129 -6.92 0.90 19.20
CA VAL A 129 -7.97 1.67 19.88
C VAL A 129 -7.87 3.13 19.46
N SER A 130 -9.01 3.77 19.17
CA SER A 130 -9.05 5.20 18.83
C SER A 130 -8.95 6.05 20.09
N GLU A 131 -8.06 7.04 20.06
CA GLU A 131 -7.91 8.10 21.07
C GLU A 131 -8.64 9.38 20.65
N GLY A 132 -9.18 9.41 19.44
CA GLY A 132 -9.96 10.53 18.90
C GLY A 132 -9.37 11.14 17.63
N ALA A 133 -10.09 12.09 17.06
CA ALA A 133 -9.69 12.76 15.82
C ALA A 133 -8.46 13.66 16.02
N ASN A 134 -7.73 13.93 14.92
CA ASN A 134 -6.77 15.03 14.89
C ASN A 134 -7.47 16.33 15.35
N GLY A 135 -6.93 17.00 16.37
CA GLY A 135 -7.59 18.12 17.06
C GLY A 135 -7.99 17.83 18.50
N VAL A 136 -8.10 16.56 18.90
CA VAL A 136 -8.46 16.18 20.27
C VAL A 136 -7.35 16.53 21.27
N GLY A 137 -7.72 16.87 22.50
CA GLY A 137 -6.76 17.00 23.60
C GLY A 137 -6.16 15.64 24.00
N PRO A 138 -4.90 15.59 24.46
CA PRO A 138 -4.01 16.73 24.72
C PRO A 138 -3.27 17.26 23.48
N TRP A 139 -3.26 16.50 22.37
CA TRP A 139 -2.38 16.76 21.23
C TRP A 139 -2.80 17.97 20.37
N GLY A 140 -4.08 18.36 20.40
CA GLY A 140 -4.61 19.45 19.59
C GLY A 140 -4.51 19.16 18.09
N THR A 141 -4.62 20.21 17.27
CA THR A 141 -4.60 20.07 15.80
C THR A 141 -3.17 19.96 15.28
N ARG A 142 -2.89 18.90 14.51
CA ARG A 142 -1.65 18.70 13.75
C ARG A 142 -1.87 19.07 12.28
N SER A 143 -0.97 19.85 11.70
CA SER A 143 -0.99 20.25 10.29
C SER A 143 -0.19 19.26 9.42
N GLY A 144 -0.21 19.43 8.09
CA GLY A 144 0.58 18.61 7.15
C GLY A 144 -0.13 17.39 6.58
N TYR A 145 -1.39 17.16 6.94
CA TYR A 145 -2.23 16.06 6.43
C TYR A 145 -3.12 16.46 5.23
N ASP A 146 -2.95 17.67 4.68
CA ASP A 146 -3.79 18.22 3.62
C ASP A 146 -5.30 18.07 3.92
N GLN A 147 -6.06 17.38 3.06
CA GLN A 147 -7.48 17.09 3.22
C GLN A 147 -7.76 15.78 3.99
N LEU A 148 -6.73 15.05 4.40
CA LEU A 148 -6.86 13.78 5.10
C LEU A 148 -7.18 14.03 6.58
N VAL A 149 -7.99 13.15 7.16
CA VAL A 149 -8.55 13.28 8.52
C VAL A 149 -8.20 12.06 9.39
N PRO A 150 -6.92 11.83 9.70
CA PRO A 150 -6.52 10.70 10.54
C PRO A 150 -6.99 10.86 11.99
N GLN A 151 -7.03 9.74 12.69
CA GLN A 151 -7.33 9.65 14.13
C GLN A 151 -6.10 9.19 14.91
N TRP A 152 -5.95 9.71 16.12
CA TRP A 152 -5.00 9.17 17.08
C TRP A 152 -5.41 7.74 17.43
N ILE A 153 -4.45 6.83 17.37
CA ILE A 153 -4.63 5.42 17.73
C ILE A 153 -3.58 4.94 18.70
N TRP A 154 -3.93 3.96 19.53
CA TRP A 154 -3.03 3.32 20.48
C TRP A 154 -3.40 1.84 20.73
N ASN A 155 -2.76 1.20 21.73
CA ASN A 155 -3.03 -0.20 22.09
C ASN A 155 -4.18 -0.38 23.11
N TYR A 156 -4.58 0.70 23.79
CA TYR A 156 -5.75 0.88 24.64
C TYR A 156 -6.00 2.39 24.76
N TYR A 157 -7.11 2.83 25.37
CA TYR A 157 -7.38 4.24 25.62
C TYR A 157 -6.42 4.85 26.67
N SER A 158 -5.37 5.54 26.23
CA SER A 158 -4.27 6.08 27.03
C SER A 158 -4.61 7.44 27.63
N ASN A 159 -5.35 7.42 28.73
CA ASN A 159 -5.81 8.62 29.43
C ASN A 159 -5.07 8.91 30.74
N ASN A 160 -3.95 8.24 30.99
CA ASN A 160 -3.20 8.35 32.23
C ASN A 160 -1.84 9.03 32.01
N GLY A 161 -1.48 9.93 32.91
CA GLY A 161 -0.24 10.73 32.84
C GLY A 161 1.04 9.92 33.03
N ASP A 162 0.94 8.70 33.56
CA ASP A 162 2.08 7.81 33.84
C ASP A 162 2.25 6.67 32.84
N ASP A 163 1.47 6.66 31.76
CA ASP A 163 1.51 5.62 30.75
C ASP A 163 2.88 5.56 30.05
N ARG A 164 3.44 4.35 29.97
CA ARG A 164 4.75 4.06 29.39
C ARG A 164 4.77 2.69 28.77
N ASN A 165 4.97 2.63 27.46
CA ASN A 165 5.10 1.38 26.73
C ASN A 165 5.64 1.61 25.32
N THR A 166 6.15 0.53 24.73
CA THR A 166 6.46 0.46 23.30
C THR A 166 5.35 -0.30 22.59
N VAL A 167 4.81 0.28 21.51
CA VAL A 167 3.78 -0.32 20.68
C VAL A 167 4.31 -0.48 19.25
N TYR A 168 4.09 -1.66 18.69
CA TYR A 168 4.51 -2.05 17.36
C TYR A 168 3.29 -2.09 16.44
N PHE A 169 3.16 -1.12 15.54
CA PHE A 169 2.08 -1.04 14.57
C PHE A 169 2.51 -1.63 13.23
N SER A 170 1.62 -2.41 12.61
CA SER A 170 1.86 -3.04 11.31
C SER A 170 0.67 -2.88 10.38
N ALA A 171 0.95 -2.59 9.11
CA ALA A 171 -0.03 -2.62 8.03
C ALA A 171 0.54 -3.32 6.78
N SER A 172 -0.27 -4.16 6.14
CA SER A 172 0.14 -4.87 4.92
C SER A 172 -0.15 -4.03 3.68
N ILE A 173 0.80 -4.07 2.74
CA ILE A 173 0.74 -3.44 1.43
C ILE A 173 0.85 -4.56 0.39
N LEU A 174 -0.27 -4.89 -0.23
CA LEU A 174 -0.47 -6.07 -1.04
C LEU A 174 -0.25 -5.75 -2.51
N VAL A 175 0.27 -6.72 -3.26
CA VAL A 175 0.15 -6.71 -4.72
C VAL A 175 -1.29 -7.08 -5.06
N PRO A 176 -2.05 -6.28 -5.82
CA PRO A 176 -3.37 -6.64 -6.27
C PRO A 176 -3.30 -7.98 -7.00
N SER A 177 -4.23 -8.89 -6.72
CA SER A 177 -4.32 -10.11 -7.52
C SER A 177 -4.61 -9.71 -8.97
N ALA A 178 -3.82 -10.25 -9.91
CA ALA A 178 -4.13 -10.07 -11.32
C ALA A 178 -5.51 -10.69 -11.57
N VAL A 179 -6.52 -9.84 -11.77
CA VAL A 179 -7.80 -10.30 -12.29
C VAL A 179 -7.47 -10.89 -13.67
N PRO A 180 -7.76 -12.17 -13.94
CA PRO A 180 -7.55 -12.75 -15.26
C PRO A 180 -8.25 -11.85 -16.26
N GLU A 181 -7.51 -11.32 -17.24
CA GLU A 181 -8.09 -10.44 -18.24
C GLU A 181 -9.36 -11.08 -18.79
N PRO A 182 -10.50 -10.36 -18.85
CA PRO A 182 -11.74 -10.93 -19.35
C PRO A 182 -11.45 -11.59 -20.69
N GLY A 183 -12.08 -12.74 -20.97
CA GLY A 183 -11.89 -13.50 -22.21
C GLY A 183 -12.09 -12.71 -23.51
N SER A 184 -12.34 -11.40 -23.46
CA SER A 184 -12.23 -10.39 -24.50
C SER A 184 -11.01 -10.53 -25.41
N ILE A 185 -9.81 -10.85 -24.92
CA ILE A 185 -8.65 -11.08 -25.82
C ILE A 185 -8.82 -12.40 -26.58
N ALA A 186 -9.29 -13.46 -25.91
CA ALA A 186 -9.60 -14.72 -26.56
C ALA A 186 -10.75 -14.54 -27.57
N LEU A 187 -11.78 -13.77 -27.25
CA LEU A 187 -12.92 -13.44 -28.11
C LEU A 187 -12.53 -12.55 -29.28
N LEU A 188 -11.64 -11.57 -29.07
CA LEU A 188 -11.07 -10.74 -30.14
C LEU A 188 -10.24 -11.60 -31.08
N GLY A 189 -9.41 -12.50 -30.54
CA GLY A 189 -8.64 -13.47 -31.31
C GLY A 189 -9.53 -14.41 -32.14
N LEU A 190 -10.56 -14.99 -31.52
CA LEU A 190 -11.53 -15.85 -32.20
C LEU A 190 -12.35 -15.09 -33.24
N GLY A 191 -12.74 -13.85 -32.96
CA GLY A 191 -13.45 -12.97 -33.89
C GLY A 191 -12.63 -12.64 -35.14
N LEU A 192 -11.35 -12.34 -34.96
CA LEU A 192 -10.41 -12.10 -36.07
C LEU A 192 -10.20 -13.37 -36.91
N LEU A 193 -10.09 -14.55 -36.27
CA LEU A 193 -10.00 -15.83 -36.97
C LEU A 193 -11.27 -16.15 -37.78
N ALA A 194 -12.44 -15.89 -37.21
CA ALA A 194 -13.73 -16.08 -37.90
C ALA A 194 -13.87 -15.16 -39.12
N LEU A 195 -13.45 -13.89 -39.01
CA LEU A 195 -13.43 -12.93 -40.14
C LEU A 195 -12.49 -13.38 -41.27
N LEU A 196 -11.31 -13.89 -40.92
CA LEU A 196 -10.35 -14.42 -41.90
C LEU A 196 -10.88 -15.68 -42.59
N ALA A 197 -11.53 -16.58 -41.86
CA ALA A 197 -12.17 -17.77 -42.42
C ALA A 197 -13.34 -17.39 -43.36
N TRP A 198 -14.15 -16.40 -43.00
CA TRP A 198 -15.25 -15.92 -43.82
C TRP A 198 -14.77 -15.29 -45.13
N ARG A 199 -13.70 -14.48 -45.08
CA ARG A 199 -13.11 -13.86 -46.27
C ARG A 199 -12.56 -14.90 -47.26
N LYS A 200 -11.85 -15.93 -46.77
CA LYS A 200 -11.37 -17.04 -47.63
C LYS A 200 -12.52 -17.79 -48.30
N ARG A 201 -13.64 -17.94 -47.61
CA ARG A 201 -14.82 -18.63 -48.17
C ARG A 201 -15.46 -17.83 -49.31
N LYS A 202 -15.53 -16.50 -49.20
CA LYS A 202 -16.02 -15.63 -50.28
C LYS A 202 -15.13 -15.67 -51.52
N GLU A 203 -13.80 -15.67 -51.35
CA GLU A 203 -12.85 -15.72 -52.47
C GLU A 203 -12.94 -17.05 -53.25
N GLN A 204 -13.35 -18.15 -52.61
CA GLN A 204 -13.55 -19.46 -53.27
C GLN A 204 -14.89 -19.61 -54.01
N MET A 205 -15.89 -18.77 -53.70
CA MET A 205 -17.22 -18.83 -54.35
C MET A 205 -17.31 -17.92 -55.58
N SER A 206 -16.31 -17.08 -55.81
CA SER A 206 -16.23 -16.14 -56.95
C SER A 206 -15.30 -16.62 -58.08
N ALA A 207 -14.89 -17.89 -58.06
CA ALA A 207 -14.08 -18.56 -59.07
C ALA A 207 -14.87 -19.72 -59.67
#